data_AF-A0A2N8KSM6-F1
#
_entry.id   AF-A0A2N8KSM6-F1
#
_cell.length_a   1.000
_cell.length_b   1.000
_cell.length_c   1.000
_cell.angle_alpha   90.00
_cell.angle_beta   90.00
_cell.angle_gamma   90.00
#
_symmetry.space_group_name_H-M   'P 1'
#
loop_
_entity.id
_entity.type
_entity.pdbx_description
1 polymer ?
#
loop_
_entity_poly.entity_id
_entity_poly.type
_entity_poly.pdbx_seq_one_letter_code
_entity_poly.pdbx_strand_id
1 'polypeptide(L)'
;MSSLQWMGLAVGLSLLLALGLALRELLRVLRAQAPLQVRQQLIGADAQPSRARIPKIIWTYWNEDQPPPLIQQCLANWQRLAPDHELRLLKRSTLERWFPASALGACFDALPAYRQADWLRIQLLARHGGIWMDASTLLSQNLDWVHQAQQAQQSEFVGFYIDRYSNRPELPLIENWFLAAVPGSGFAKAWAQALDHALQIGAETLLQSLQDQGRFERVVQDLTPDFQRYLLMHVAVADLLDREPQRFRLALLCAEDSAYALHAALGWRKRHLYARLALTPCPARLPALIKLRGPDRRVLEQGLARRPVLPSSALAQLMPASPP
;
A
#
# COMPACT_ATOMS: atom_id res chain seq x y z
N MET A 1 -53.84 -14.07 20.19
CA MET A 1 -53.29 -12.94 19.40
C MET A 1 -53.62 -13.18 17.94
N SER A 2 -54.19 -12.19 17.24
CA SER A 2 -54.56 -12.34 15.82
C SER A 2 -53.31 -12.42 14.94
N SER A 3 -53.43 -13.00 13.74
CA SER A 3 -52.35 -13.03 12.74
C SER A 3 -51.76 -11.65 12.45
N LEU A 4 -52.60 -10.61 12.49
CA LEU A 4 -52.22 -9.20 12.37
C LEU A 4 -51.36 -8.70 13.54
N GLN A 5 -51.61 -9.14 14.78
CA GLN A 5 -50.79 -8.77 15.94
C GLN A 5 -49.40 -9.41 15.90
N TRP A 6 -49.31 -10.67 15.47
CA TRP A 6 -48.02 -11.34 15.26
C TRP A 6 -47.23 -10.71 14.12
N MET A 7 -47.90 -10.35 13.03
CA MET A 7 -47.27 -9.65 11.90
C MET A 7 -46.75 -8.26 12.31
N GLY A 8 -47.52 -7.49 13.09
CA GLY A 8 -47.09 -6.20 13.64
C GLY A 8 -45.87 -6.30 14.57
N LEU A 9 -45.84 -7.31 15.45
CA LEU A 9 -44.70 -7.56 16.33
C LEU A 9 -43.46 -8.01 15.56
N ALA A 10 -43.61 -8.88 14.56
CA ALA A 10 -42.49 -9.33 13.71
C ALA A 10 -41.89 -8.17 12.90
N VAL A 11 -42.73 -7.28 12.35
CA VAL A 11 -42.29 -6.07 11.66
C VAL A 11 -41.59 -5.12 12.64
N GLY A 12 -42.15 -4.89 13.82
CA GLY A 12 -41.54 -4.06 14.86
C GLY A 12 -40.16 -4.55 15.30
N LEU A 13 -40.02 -5.86 15.55
CA LEU A 13 -38.75 -6.48 15.92
C LEU A 13 -37.71 -6.38 14.78
N SER A 14 -38.15 -6.56 13.54
CA SER A 14 -37.29 -6.43 12.36
C SER A 14 -36.76 -5.00 12.18
N LEU A 15 -37.60 -3.99 12.40
CA LEU A 15 -37.21 -2.58 12.35
C LEU A 15 -36.21 -2.22 13.47
N LEU A 16 -36.44 -2.70 14.69
CA LEU A 16 -35.51 -2.50 15.81
C LEU A 16 -34.15 -3.15 15.55
N LEU A 17 -34.15 -4.37 15.00
CA LEU A 17 -32.91 -5.05 14.59
C LEU A 17 -32.17 -4.26 13.51
N ALA A 18 -32.89 -3.80 12.47
CA ALA A 18 -32.31 -2.98 11.41
C ALA A 18 -31.71 -1.67 11.95
N LEU A 19 -32.41 -0.99 12.86
CA LEU A 19 -31.91 0.22 13.52
C LEU A 19 -30.66 -0.06 14.35
N GLY A 20 -30.66 -1.16 15.12
CA GLY A 20 -29.51 -1.59 15.90
C GLY A 20 -28.28 -1.89 15.03
N LEU A 21 -28.47 -2.55 13.90
CA LEU A 21 -27.40 -2.80 12.92
C LEU A 21 -26.89 -1.50 12.28
N ALA A 22 -27.79 -0.58 11.91
CA ALA A 22 -27.42 0.71 11.36
C ALA A 22 -26.62 1.55 12.36
N LEU A 23 -27.06 1.61 13.63
CA LEU A 23 -26.34 2.30 14.70
C LEU A 23 -24.96 1.67 14.94
N ARG A 24 -24.86 0.34 14.92
CA ARG A 24 -23.58 -0.37 15.04
C ARG A 24 -22.60 0.02 13.94
N GLU A 25 -23.05 0.09 12.68
CA GLU A 25 -22.20 0.50 11.56
C GLU A 25 -21.80 1.98 11.64
N LEU A 26 -22.73 2.85 12.05
CA LEU A 26 -22.42 4.27 12.29
C LEU A 26 -21.36 4.43 13.40
N LEU A 27 -21.51 3.73 14.51
CA LEU A 27 -20.53 3.74 15.61
C LEU A 27 -19.17 3.19 15.16
N ARG A 28 -19.15 2.14 14.32
CA ARG A 28 -17.91 1.63 13.73
C ARG A 28 -17.21 2.70 12.90
N VAL A 29 -17.95 3.44 12.06
CA VAL A 29 -17.38 4.57 11.31
C VAL A 29 -16.84 5.63 12.27
N LEU A 30 -17.64 6.11 13.22
CA LEU A 30 -17.22 7.21 14.10
C LEU A 30 -16.01 6.86 14.99
N ARG A 31 -15.89 5.60 15.42
CA ARG A 31 -14.82 5.14 16.32
C ARG A 31 -13.56 4.68 15.61
N ALA A 32 -13.58 4.47 14.29
CA ALA A 32 -12.39 4.02 13.56
C ALA A 32 -11.27 5.07 13.65
N GLN A 33 -10.08 4.64 14.02
CA GLN A 33 -8.88 5.46 14.18
C GLN A 33 -7.65 4.56 14.14
N ALA A 34 -6.47 5.14 13.91
CA ALA A 34 -5.23 4.37 13.95
C ALA A 34 -4.92 3.85 15.39
N PRO A 35 -4.29 2.67 15.50
CA PRO A 35 -3.78 2.17 16.77
C PRO A 35 -2.64 3.08 17.29
N LEU A 36 -2.28 2.90 18.57
CA LEU A 36 -1.18 3.65 19.19
C LEU A 36 0.20 3.10 18.80
N GLN A 37 0.27 1.81 18.52
CA GLN A 37 1.49 1.11 18.18
C GLN A 37 1.36 0.52 16.79
N VAL A 38 2.45 0.61 16.03
CA VAL A 38 2.58 -0.03 14.72
C VAL A 38 3.50 -1.23 14.90
N ARG A 39 2.99 -2.44 14.63
CA ARG A 39 3.82 -3.64 14.67
C ARG A 39 4.95 -3.52 13.65
N GLN A 40 6.14 -3.96 14.05
CA GLN A 40 7.33 -3.98 13.21
C GLN A 40 7.89 -5.39 13.15
N GLN A 41 8.42 -5.77 11.99
CA GLN A 41 9.11 -7.04 11.77
C GLN A 41 10.50 -6.75 11.18
N LEU A 42 11.54 -7.25 11.85
CA LEU A 42 12.91 -7.23 11.35
C LEU A 42 13.18 -8.56 10.65
N ILE A 43 13.48 -8.52 9.35
CA ILE A 43 13.96 -9.68 8.58
C ILE A 43 15.48 -9.59 8.48
N GLY A 44 16.16 -10.74 8.61
CA GLY A 44 17.60 -10.82 8.51
C GLY A 44 18.33 -10.15 9.66
N ALA A 45 17.95 -10.46 10.90
CA ALA A 45 18.59 -9.88 12.10
C ALA A 45 20.10 -10.15 12.16
N ASP A 46 20.58 -11.22 11.53
CA ASP A 46 21.99 -11.60 11.46
C ASP A 46 22.70 -11.03 10.21
N ALA A 47 21.95 -10.43 9.27
CA ALA A 47 22.51 -9.81 8.08
C ALA A 47 23.31 -8.54 8.42
N GLN A 48 24.29 -8.20 7.56
CA GLN A 48 25.16 -7.05 7.75
C GLN A 48 24.36 -5.74 7.90
N PRO A 49 24.57 -4.94 8.97
CA PRO A 49 23.94 -3.64 9.13
C PRO A 49 24.32 -2.67 8.01
N SER A 50 23.33 -1.93 7.50
CA SER A 50 23.57 -0.87 6.52
C SER A 50 23.94 0.44 7.20
N ARG A 51 25.05 1.06 6.76
CA ARG A 51 25.46 2.41 7.18
C ARG A 51 24.99 3.51 6.22
N ALA A 52 24.54 3.12 5.02
CA ALA A 52 24.01 4.06 4.05
C ALA A 52 22.66 4.63 4.51
N ARG A 53 22.29 5.80 3.98
CA ARG A 53 20.99 6.44 4.27
C ARG A 53 20.09 6.34 3.06
N ILE A 54 18.78 6.19 3.30
CA ILE A 54 17.78 6.25 2.25
C ILE A 54 17.74 7.70 1.72
N PRO A 55 17.94 7.94 0.42
CA PRO A 55 17.81 9.27 -0.17
C PRO A 55 16.41 9.84 0.06
N LYS A 56 16.33 11.15 0.30
CA LYS A 56 15.04 11.87 0.41
C LYS A 56 14.44 12.16 -0.97
N ILE A 57 14.21 11.09 -1.74
CA ILE A 57 13.61 11.12 -3.07
C ILE A 57 12.35 10.27 -3.03
N ILE A 58 11.22 10.84 -3.42
CA ILE A 58 9.96 10.12 -3.59
C ILE A 58 9.76 9.84 -5.08
N TRP A 59 9.84 8.57 -5.45
CA TRP A 59 9.50 8.06 -6.76
C TRP A 59 8.02 7.68 -6.82
N THR A 60 7.37 8.09 -7.90
CA THR A 60 6.01 7.63 -8.20
C THR A 60 5.80 7.60 -9.71
N TYR A 61 4.80 6.85 -10.16
CA TYR A 61 4.49 6.69 -11.58
C TYR A 61 3.02 6.90 -11.86
N TRP A 62 2.74 7.63 -12.93
CA TRP A 62 1.43 7.70 -13.55
C TRP A 62 1.61 7.58 -15.07
N ASN A 63 0.96 6.60 -15.69
CA ASN A 63 1.18 6.29 -17.12
C ASN A 63 0.79 7.47 -18.02
N GLU A 64 -0.31 8.13 -17.70
CA GLU A 64 -0.83 9.28 -18.45
C GLU A 64 -0.14 10.59 -18.05
N ASP A 65 -0.06 11.54 -18.99
CA ASP A 65 0.63 12.81 -18.73
C ASP A 65 -0.08 13.69 -17.68
N GLN A 66 -1.40 13.55 -17.54
CA GLN A 66 -2.18 14.29 -16.55
C GLN A 66 -2.83 13.32 -15.57
N PRO A 67 -2.33 13.23 -14.32
CA PRO A 67 -3.00 12.46 -13.30
C PRO A 67 -4.40 13.01 -12.99
N PRO A 68 -5.39 12.17 -12.62
CA PRO A 68 -6.71 12.63 -12.21
C PRO A 68 -6.65 13.61 -11.02
N PRO A 69 -7.67 14.46 -10.82
CA PRO A 69 -7.67 15.48 -9.74
C PRO A 69 -7.36 14.92 -8.36
N LEU A 70 -7.91 13.75 -8.01
CA LEU A 70 -7.61 13.08 -6.74
C LEU A 70 -6.11 12.77 -6.59
N ILE A 71 -5.46 12.31 -7.66
CA ILE A 71 -4.02 12.03 -7.64
C ILE A 71 -3.22 13.33 -7.53
N GLN A 72 -3.62 14.39 -8.24
CA GLN A 72 -2.96 15.69 -8.12
C GLN A 72 -3.03 16.21 -6.66
N GLN A 73 -4.17 16.04 -5.99
CA GLN A 73 -4.33 16.39 -4.57
C GLN A 73 -3.44 15.54 -3.65
N CYS A 74 -3.26 14.25 -3.93
CA CYS A 74 -2.29 13.42 -3.22
C CYS A 74 -0.86 13.95 -3.39
N LEU A 75 -0.44 14.27 -4.61
CA LEU A 75 0.91 14.79 -4.87
C LEU A 75 1.15 16.15 -4.19
N ALA A 76 0.16 17.04 -4.23
CA ALA A 76 0.23 18.32 -3.53
C ALA A 76 0.24 18.16 -2.00
N ASN A 77 -0.49 17.16 -1.47
CA ASN A 77 -0.40 16.76 -0.06
C ASN A 77 1.03 16.32 0.30
N TRP A 78 1.73 15.58 -0.56
CA TRP A 78 3.11 15.16 -0.30
C TRP A 78 4.08 16.33 -0.29
N GLN A 79 4.00 17.22 -1.27
CA GLN A 79 4.84 18.42 -1.33
C GLN A 79 4.69 19.29 -0.08
N ARG A 80 3.47 19.35 0.48
CA ARG A 80 3.19 20.09 1.72
C ARG A 80 3.71 19.40 2.97
N LEU A 81 3.56 18.06 3.08
CA LEU A 81 3.85 17.32 4.31
C LEU A 81 5.26 16.72 4.38
N ALA A 82 5.92 16.57 3.23
CA ALA A 82 7.30 16.12 3.12
C ALA A 82 8.11 17.10 2.25
N PRO A 83 8.19 18.41 2.63
CA PRO A 83 8.83 19.44 1.81
C PRO A 83 10.34 19.25 1.63
N ASP A 84 10.95 18.44 2.49
CA ASP A 84 12.36 18.06 2.46
C ASP A 84 12.65 16.82 1.59
N HIS A 85 11.63 16.29 0.91
CA HIS A 85 11.75 15.17 -0.02
C HIS A 85 11.51 15.64 -1.46
N GLU A 86 12.41 15.28 -2.36
CA GLU A 86 12.27 15.57 -3.79
C GLU A 86 11.22 14.63 -4.41
N LEU A 87 10.10 15.19 -4.88
CA LEU A 87 9.07 14.42 -5.59
C LEU A 87 9.42 14.26 -7.07
N ARG A 88 9.59 13.01 -7.51
CA ARG A 88 9.80 12.61 -8.90
C ARG A 88 8.61 11.81 -9.42
N LEU A 89 7.70 12.51 -10.11
CA LEU A 89 6.62 11.89 -10.87
C LEU A 89 7.13 11.43 -12.24
N LEU A 90 7.22 10.13 -12.43
CA LEU A 90 7.51 9.51 -13.72
C LEU A 90 6.23 9.36 -14.53
N LYS A 91 6.39 9.54 -15.83
CA LYS A 91 5.39 9.34 -16.87
C LYS A 91 6.01 8.52 -17.97
N ARG A 92 5.20 7.87 -18.80
CA ARG A 92 5.74 7.09 -19.93
C ARG A 92 6.65 7.94 -20.82
N SER A 93 6.29 9.20 -21.03
CA SER A 93 7.02 10.22 -21.81
C SER A 93 8.36 10.64 -21.19
N THR A 94 8.59 10.40 -19.89
CA THR A 94 9.80 10.81 -19.17
C THR A 94 10.67 9.65 -18.71
N LEU A 95 10.29 8.40 -18.98
CA LEU A 95 11.03 7.21 -18.54
C LEU A 95 12.46 7.17 -19.07
N GLU A 96 12.69 7.62 -20.30
CA GLU A 96 14.01 7.59 -20.94
C GLU A 96 15.10 8.38 -20.19
N ARG A 97 14.68 9.33 -19.34
CA ARG A 97 15.60 10.10 -18.47
C ARG A 97 16.20 9.26 -17.35
N TRP A 98 15.52 8.18 -16.97
CA TRP A 98 15.86 7.32 -15.83
C TRP A 98 16.33 5.94 -16.28
N PHE A 99 15.84 5.48 -17.42
CA PHE A 99 16.19 4.21 -18.01
C PHE A 99 16.55 4.43 -19.47
N PRO A 100 17.76 4.09 -19.92
CA PRO A 100 18.03 4.08 -21.35
C PRO A 100 17.05 3.13 -22.03
N ALA A 101 16.68 3.42 -23.29
CA ALA A 101 15.73 2.59 -24.03
C ALA A 101 16.14 1.10 -24.07
N SER A 102 17.44 0.81 -24.05
CA SER A 102 17.97 -0.56 -23.97
C SER A 102 17.73 -1.27 -22.63
N ALA A 103 17.51 -0.52 -21.55
CA ALA A 103 17.18 -1.08 -20.23
C ALA A 103 15.67 -1.31 -20.05
N LEU A 104 14.84 -0.60 -20.81
CA LEU A 104 13.42 -0.93 -20.94
C LEU A 104 13.34 -2.14 -21.85
N GLY A 105 13.16 -3.34 -21.29
CA GLY A 105 13.06 -4.57 -22.08
C GLY A 105 12.00 -4.42 -23.19
N ALA A 106 12.20 -5.09 -24.33
CA ALA A 106 11.34 -4.94 -25.51
C ALA A 106 9.84 -5.13 -25.25
N CYS A 107 9.48 -5.86 -24.19
CA CYS A 107 8.11 -6.15 -23.79
C CYS A 107 7.55 -5.20 -22.72
N PHE A 108 8.29 -4.18 -22.25
CA PHE A 108 7.83 -3.28 -21.18
C PHE A 108 6.48 -2.63 -21.53
N ASP A 109 6.35 -2.11 -22.74
CA ASP A 109 5.11 -1.48 -23.20
C ASP A 109 3.96 -2.46 -23.43
N ALA A 110 4.26 -3.76 -23.58
CA ALA A 110 3.25 -4.82 -23.63
C ALA A 110 2.71 -5.21 -22.25
N LEU A 111 3.41 -4.81 -21.17
CA LEU A 111 2.92 -5.05 -19.81
C LEU A 111 1.73 -4.13 -19.52
N PRO A 112 0.71 -4.62 -18.80
CA PRO A 112 -0.33 -3.74 -18.28
C PRO A 112 0.26 -2.72 -17.31
N ALA A 113 -0.35 -1.53 -17.22
CA ALA A 113 0.18 -0.39 -16.46
C ALA A 113 0.56 -0.71 -15.00
N TYR A 114 -0.15 -1.61 -14.33
CA TYR A 114 0.19 -2.03 -12.97
C TYR A 114 1.50 -2.83 -12.91
N ARG A 115 1.79 -3.68 -13.91
CA ARG A 115 3.08 -4.41 -14.01
C ARG A 115 4.21 -3.49 -14.43
N GLN A 116 3.94 -2.49 -15.26
CA GLN A 116 4.92 -1.43 -15.55
C GLN A 116 5.32 -0.70 -14.27
N ALA A 117 4.35 -0.35 -13.42
CA ALA A 117 4.61 0.25 -12.11
C ALA A 117 5.40 -0.69 -11.18
N ASP A 118 5.03 -1.98 -11.11
CA ASP A 118 5.77 -3.01 -10.36
C ASP A 118 7.24 -3.10 -10.79
N TRP A 119 7.50 -3.08 -12.09
CA TRP A 119 8.86 -3.11 -12.62
C TRP A 119 9.62 -1.82 -12.30
N LEU A 120 9.03 -0.66 -12.63
CA LEU A 120 9.66 0.64 -12.41
C LEU A 120 10.06 0.87 -10.96
N ARG A 121 9.19 0.50 -10.01
CA ARG A 121 9.45 0.79 -8.60
C ARG A 121 10.70 0.13 -8.08
N ILE A 122 10.89 -1.16 -8.37
CA ILE A 122 12.02 -1.90 -7.82
C ILE A 122 13.29 -1.58 -8.60
N GLN A 123 13.16 -1.34 -9.89
CA GLN A 123 14.28 -1.00 -10.77
C GLN A 123 14.86 0.40 -10.46
N LEU A 124 14.01 1.37 -10.12
CA LEU A 124 14.45 2.69 -9.64
C LEU A 124 15.19 2.57 -8.30
N LEU A 125 14.60 1.85 -7.35
CA LEU A 125 15.20 1.67 -6.02
C LEU A 125 16.52 0.90 -6.07
N ALA A 126 16.63 -0.14 -6.92
CA ALA A 126 17.86 -0.89 -7.11
C ALA A 126 19.02 -0.02 -7.66
N ARG A 127 18.71 1.00 -8.48
CA ARG A 127 19.70 1.89 -9.10
C ARG A 127 20.01 3.12 -8.25
N HIS A 128 18.99 3.75 -7.70
CA HIS A 128 19.09 5.08 -7.09
C HIS A 128 18.81 5.10 -5.60
N GLY A 129 18.20 4.04 -5.04
CA GLY A 129 17.57 4.11 -3.73
C GLY A 129 16.42 5.11 -3.70
N GLY A 130 16.01 5.49 -2.50
CA GLY A 130 14.94 6.45 -2.24
C GLY A 130 13.69 5.75 -1.74
N ILE A 131 12.53 6.37 -1.97
CA ILE A 131 11.23 5.89 -1.52
C ILE A 131 10.31 5.80 -2.74
N TRP A 132 9.86 4.61 -3.11
CA TRP A 132 8.69 4.47 -3.96
C TRP A 132 7.42 4.64 -3.14
N MET A 133 6.47 5.39 -3.66
CA MET A 133 5.12 5.48 -3.12
C MET A 133 4.10 5.57 -4.24
N ASP A 134 3.09 4.68 -4.22
CA ASP A 134 1.97 4.74 -5.14
C ASP A 134 1.24 6.10 -5.03
N ALA A 135 0.97 6.75 -6.17
CA ALA A 135 0.39 8.08 -6.29
C ALA A 135 -0.96 8.27 -5.56
N SER A 136 -1.63 7.17 -5.23
CA SER A 136 -2.91 7.14 -4.51
C SER A 136 -2.71 6.96 -3.00
N THR A 137 -1.84 7.78 -2.41
CA THR A 137 -1.52 7.76 -0.99
C THR A 137 -1.67 9.17 -0.42
N LEU A 138 -2.22 9.30 0.78
CA LEU A 138 -2.28 10.57 1.52
C LEU A 138 -1.32 10.48 2.70
N LEU A 139 -0.42 11.44 2.84
CA LEU A 139 0.38 11.59 4.05
C LEU A 139 -0.46 12.31 5.11
N SER A 140 -0.25 11.95 6.37
CA SER A 140 -0.74 12.69 7.54
C SER A 140 0.40 13.35 8.32
N GLN A 141 1.64 12.94 8.07
CA GLN A 141 2.87 13.49 8.66
C GLN A 141 4.04 13.35 7.67
N ASN A 142 5.19 13.95 7.99
CA ASN A 142 6.42 13.81 7.22
C ASN A 142 6.90 12.34 7.17
N LEU A 143 7.60 11.95 6.10
CA LEU A 143 8.26 10.66 5.90
C LEU A 143 9.51 10.43 6.77
N ASP A 144 9.85 11.32 7.71
CA ASP A 144 10.93 11.13 8.69
C ASP A 144 10.86 9.78 9.41
N TRP A 145 9.66 9.23 9.63
CA TRP A 145 9.47 7.92 10.25
C TRP A 145 10.16 6.79 9.46
N VAL A 146 10.31 6.91 8.14
CA VAL A 146 11.01 5.93 7.28
C VAL A 146 12.49 5.92 7.64
N HIS A 147 13.09 7.09 7.75
CA HIS A 147 14.51 7.27 8.07
C HIS A 147 14.80 6.86 9.52
N GLN A 148 13.87 7.13 10.43
CA GLN A 148 13.94 6.69 11.82
C GLN A 148 13.86 5.16 11.92
N ALA A 149 12.92 4.52 11.23
CA ALA A 149 12.81 3.06 11.18
C ALA A 149 14.07 2.43 10.59
N GLN A 150 14.58 2.99 9.49
CA GLN A 150 15.84 2.56 8.88
C GLN A 150 17.02 2.64 9.86
N GLN A 151 17.15 3.75 10.57
CA GLN A 151 18.24 3.96 11.53
C GLN A 151 18.13 3.03 12.74
N ALA A 152 16.93 2.90 13.31
CA ALA A 152 16.68 2.09 14.50
C ALA A 152 17.04 0.62 14.25
N GLN A 153 16.75 0.13 13.04
CA GLN A 153 17.03 -1.24 12.65
C GLN A 153 18.33 -1.41 11.88
N GLN A 154 19.02 -0.34 11.50
CA GLN A 154 20.18 -0.36 10.60
C GLN A 154 19.93 -1.16 9.31
N SER A 155 18.71 -1.08 8.77
CA SER A 155 18.27 -1.86 7.62
C SER A 155 18.73 -1.23 6.29
N GLU A 156 18.86 -2.05 5.25
CA GLU A 156 19.06 -1.56 3.88
C GLU A 156 17.74 -1.22 3.17
N PHE A 157 16.63 -1.70 3.73
CA PHE A 157 15.30 -1.58 3.17
C PHE A 157 14.27 -1.32 4.29
N VAL A 158 13.29 -0.48 3.98
CA VAL A 158 12.11 -0.22 4.81
C VAL A 158 10.86 -0.39 3.95
N GLY A 159 9.84 -1.08 4.45
CA GLY A 159 8.59 -1.27 3.72
C GLY A 159 7.43 -1.63 4.63
N PHE A 160 6.32 -2.00 4.01
CA PHE A 160 5.17 -2.55 4.72
C PHE A 160 5.01 -4.04 4.43
N TYR A 161 4.37 -4.76 5.34
CA TYR A 161 3.82 -6.08 5.09
C TYR A 161 2.30 -6.08 5.30
N ILE A 162 1.60 -7.05 4.68
CA ILE A 162 0.15 -7.20 4.77
C ILE A 162 -0.22 -8.40 5.65
N ASP A 163 -0.72 -8.13 6.86
CA ASP A 163 -0.98 -9.12 7.90
C ASP A 163 -2.11 -10.09 7.50
N ARG A 164 -3.19 -9.58 6.90
CA ARG A 164 -4.38 -10.38 6.55
C ARG A 164 -4.18 -11.47 5.49
N TYR A 165 -3.02 -11.48 4.82
CA TYR A 165 -2.63 -12.51 3.86
C TYR A 165 -1.35 -13.24 4.30
N SER A 166 -0.80 -12.88 5.45
CA SER A 166 0.44 -13.45 5.97
C SER A 166 0.13 -14.46 7.07
N ASN A 167 0.55 -15.70 6.88
CA ASN A 167 0.45 -16.77 7.88
C ASN A 167 1.83 -17.18 8.43
N ARG A 168 2.90 -16.51 7.98
CA ARG A 168 4.28 -16.65 8.47
C ARG A 168 4.76 -15.34 9.12
N PRO A 169 4.62 -15.18 10.44
CA PRO A 169 4.99 -13.95 11.14
C PRO A 169 6.46 -13.55 10.94
N GLU A 170 7.36 -14.52 10.77
CA GLU A 170 8.79 -14.31 10.58
C GLU A 170 9.15 -13.82 9.16
N LEU A 171 8.33 -14.16 8.16
CA LEU A 171 8.49 -13.81 6.75
C LEU A 171 7.13 -13.43 6.13
N PRO A 172 6.54 -12.30 6.55
CA PRO A 172 5.24 -11.88 6.05
C PRO A 172 5.34 -11.40 4.60
N LEU A 173 4.20 -11.35 3.91
CA LEU A 173 4.12 -10.84 2.55
C LEU A 173 4.38 -9.33 2.52
N ILE A 174 5.47 -8.93 1.85
CA ILE A 174 5.87 -7.53 1.69
C ILE A 174 4.97 -6.84 0.67
N GLU A 175 4.39 -5.72 1.06
CA GLU A 175 3.60 -4.85 0.19
C GLU A 175 4.49 -4.08 -0.80
N ASN A 176 4.02 -3.93 -2.03
CA ASN A 176 4.80 -3.29 -3.08
C ASN A 176 4.43 -1.82 -3.36
N TRP A 177 3.36 -1.29 -2.79
CA TRP A 177 2.91 0.09 -3.03
C TRP A 177 3.73 1.15 -2.27
N PHE A 178 4.57 0.75 -1.31
CA PHE A 178 5.53 1.61 -0.62
C PHE A 178 6.79 0.84 -0.28
N LEU A 179 7.92 1.29 -0.82
CA LEU A 179 9.21 0.62 -0.74
C LEU A 179 10.28 1.68 -0.53
N ALA A 180 11.20 1.49 0.40
CA ALA A 180 12.28 2.43 0.61
C ALA A 180 13.62 1.67 0.73
N ALA A 181 14.64 2.13 0.03
CA ALA A 181 15.92 1.44 -0.04
C ALA A 181 17.10 2.41 -0.03
N VAL A 182 18.20 1.97 0.58
CA VAL A 182 19.49 2.67 0.44
C VAL A 182 20.01 2.55 -1.00
N PRO A 183 20.87 3.47 -1.47
CA PRO A 183 21.45 3.36 -2.79
C PRO A 183 22.26 2.08 -2.91
N GLY A 184 22.06 1.35 -4.00
CA GLY A 184 22.77 0.10 -4.25
C GLY A 184 22.38 -1.07 -3.36
N SER A 185 21.26 -1.00 -2.62
CA SER A 185 20.71 -2.09 -1.80
C SER A 185 20.79 -3.44 -2.52
N GLY A 186 21.38 -4.42 -1.82
CA GLY A 186 21.47 -5.79 -2.31
C GLY A 186 20.10 -6.43 -2.44
N PHE A 187 19.21 -6.15 -1.47
CA PHE A 187 17.83 -6.63 -1.49
C PHE A 187 17.05 -6.06 -2.68
N ALA A 188 17.09 -4.74 -2.90
CA ALA A 188 16.37 -4.12 -4.02
C ALA A 188 16.84 -4.68 -5.37
N LYS A 189 18.15 -4.91 -5.54
CA LYS A 189 18.71 -5.55 -6.74
C LYS A 189 18.25 -7.00 -6.90
N ALA A 190 18.28 -7.79 -5.82
CA ALA A 190 17.84 -9.19 -5.85
C ALA A 190 16.34 -9.30 -6.15
N TRP A 191 15.51 -8.43 -5.57
CA TRP A 191 14.08 -8.38 -5.89
C TRP A 191 13.83 -7.94 -7.33
N ALA A 192 14.56 -6.95 -7.84
CA ALA A 192 14.48 -6.57 -9.25
C ALA A 192 14.78 -7.76 -10.19
N GLN A 193 15.86 -8.51 -9.91
CA GLN A 193 16.22 -9.72 -10.66
C GLN A 193 15.15 -10.82 -10.54
N ALA A 194 14.62 -11.05 -9.34
CA ALA A 194 13.56 -12.02 -9.11
C ALA A 194 12.28 -11.67 -9.88
N LEU A 195 11.92 -10.37 -9.93
CA LEU A 195 10.78 -9.89 -10.71
C LEU A 195 11.02 -10.01 -12.21
N ASP A 196 12.21 -9.65 -12.70
CA ASP A 196 12.57 -9.83 -14.12
C ASP A 196 12.43 -11.31 -14.54
N HIS A 197 12.95 -12.22 -13.71
CA HIS A 197 12.80 -13.66 -13.93
C HIS A 197 11.32 -14.10 -13.92
N ALA A 198 10.55 -13.68 -12.91
CA ALA A 198 9.13 -14.03 -12.79
C ALA A 198 8.30 -13.52 -13.97
N LEU A 199 8.59 -12.32 -14.49
CA LEU A 199 7.96 -11.78 -15.69
C LEU A 199 8.35 -12.57 -16.95
N GLN A 200 9.59 -13.04 -17.03
CA GLN A 200 10.08 -13.82 -18.16
C GLN A 200 9.45 -15.21 -18.23
N ILE A 201 9.37 -15.93 -17.12
CA ILE A 201 8.79 -17.30 -17.10
C ILE A 201 7.26 -17.29 -16.98
N GLY A 202 6.69 -16.19 -16.47
CA GLY A 202 5.25 -16.07 -16.24
C GLY A 202 4.79 -16.65 -14.91
N ALA A 203 3.63 -16.18 -14.44
CA ALA A 203 3.09 -16.56 -13.14
C ALA A 203 2.81 -18.07 -13.01
N GLU A 204 2.25 -18.70 -14.04
CA GLU A 204 1.92 -20.12 -14.01
C GLU A 204 3.16 -21.00 -13.81
N THR A 205 4.22 -20.74 -14.57
CA THR A 205 5.47 -21.50 -14.46
C THR A 205 6.15 -21.28 -13.11
N LEU A 206 6.13 -20.05 -12.58
CA LEU A 206 6.63 -19.78 -11.22
C LEU A 206 5.85 -20.57 -10.17
N LEU A 207 4.52 -20.50 -10.20
CA LEU A 207 3.65 -21.17 -9.24
C LEU A 207 3.78 -22.70 -9.32
N GLN A 208 3.85 -23.27 -10.52
CA GLN A 208 4.09 -24.70 -10.72
C GLN A 208 5.46 -25.10 -10.15
N SER A 209 6.50 -24.33 -10.43
CA SER A 209 7.84 -24.61 -9.89
C SER A 209 7.87 -24.61 -8.36
N LEU A 210 7.11 -23.71 -7.72
CA LEU A 210 6.97 -23.71 -6.26
C LEU A 210 6.22 -24.94 -5.74
N GLN A 211 5.24 -25.46 -6.48
CA GLN A 211 4.54 -26.70 -6.14
C GLN A 211 5.46 -27.91 -6.24
N ASP A 212 6.20 -28.03 -7.35
CA ASP A 212 7.14 -29.13 -7.60
C ASP A 212 8.23 -29.20 -6.51
N GLN A 213 8.59 -28.05 -5.94
CA GLN A 213 9.57 -27.93 -4.85
C GLN A 213 8.97 -28.09 -3.44
N GLY A 214 7.65 -28.24 -3.31
CA GLY A 214 6.97 -28.30 -2.01
C GLY A 214 7.04 -26.99 -1.21
N ARG A 215 7.17 -25.85 -1.87
CA ARG A 215 7.32 -24.51 -1.25
C ARG A 215 6.14 -23.58 -1.52
N PHE A 216 5.18 -24.01 -2.32
CA PHE A 216 4.03 -23.22 -2.74
C PHE A 216 3.30 -22.57 -1.57
N GLU A 217 2.75 -23.35 -0.64
CA GLU A 217 1.92 -22.85 0.46
C GLU A 217 2.65 -21.83 1.34
N ARG A 218 3.92 -22.06 1.65
CA ARG A 218 4.70 -21.17 2.51
C ARG A 218 5.19 -19.89 1.81
N VAL A 219 5.25 -19.87 0.48
CA VAL A 219 5.62 -18.69 -0.32
C VAL A 219 4.39 -17.85 -0.62
N VAL A 220 3.29 -18.46 -1.07
CA VAL A 220 2.07 -17.72 -1.42
C VAL A 220 1.19 -17.40 -0.21
N GLN A 221 1.37 -18.11 0.90
CA GLN A 221 0.64 -17.94 2.15
C GLN A 221 -0.88 -17.92 1.90
N ASP A 222 -1.63 -16.95 2.46
CA ASP A 222 -3.08 -16.90 2.33
C ASP A 222 -3.55 -16.11 1.10
N LEU A 223 -2.68 -15.90 0.10
CA LEU A 223 -3.10 -15.28 -1.16
C LEU A 223 -4.11 -16.18 -1.88
N THR A 224 -5.22 -15.58 -2.31
CA THR A 224 -6.20 -16.28 -3.15
C THR A 224 -5.59 -16.63 -4.51
N PRO A 225 -6.11 -17.65 -5.23
CA PRO A 225 -5.58 -18.04 -6.54
C PRO A 225 -5.48 -16.90 -7.56
N ASP A 226 -6.42 -15.96 -7.54
CA ASP A 226 -6.36 -14.76 -8.41
C ASP A 226 -5.23 -13.82 -8.00
N PHE A 227 -5.02 -13.65 -6.70
CA PHE A 227 -3.95 -12.80 -6.17
C PHE A 227 -2.57 -13.41 -6.34
N GLN A 228 -2.43 -14.73 -6.31
CA GLN A 228 -1.16 -15.41 -6.62
C GLN A 228 -0.62 -15.03 -8.00
N ARG A 229 -1.52 -14.92 -9.01
CA ARG A 229 -1.15 -14.53 -10.39
C ARG A 229 -1.01 -13.03 -10.55
N TYR A 230 -1.91 -12.27 -9.92
CA TYR A 230 -1.94 -10.80 -10.03
C TYR A 230 -0.77 -10.15 -9.29
N LEU A 231 -0.46 -10.61 -8.08
CA LEU A 231 0.59 -10.10 -7.20
C LEU A 231 1.95 -10.77 -7.46
N LEU A 232 2.31 -10.94 -8.73
CA LEU A 232 3.52 -11.65 -9.14
C LEU A 232 4.80 -11.11 -8.47
N MET A 233 4.89 -9.78 -8.30
CA MET A 233 6.00 -9.14 -7.59
C MET A 233 6.09 -9.53 -6.10
N HIS A 234 4.96 -9.81 -5.45
CA HIS A 234 4.92 -10.27 -4.06
C HIS A 234 5.38 -11.72 -3.97
N VAL A 235 4.92 -12.57 -4.89
CA VAL A 235 5.36 -13.98 -4.96
C VAL A 235 6.86 -14.06 -5.23
N ALA A 236 7.39 -13.23 -6.12
CA ALA A 236 8.82 -13.20 -6.44
C ALA A 236 9.70 -12.86 -5.23
N VAL A 237 9.31 -11.86 -4.42
CA VAL A 237 10.08 -11.52 -3.20
C VAL A 237 9.89 -12.52 -2.08
N ALA A 238 8.70 -13.10 -1.97
CA ALA A 238 8.44 -14.16 -0.99
C ALA A 238 9.26 -15.41 -1.31
N ASP A 239 9.40 -15.81 -2.59
CA ASP A 239 10.30 -16.90 -2.99
C ASP A 239 11.77 -16.58 -2.66
N LEU A 240 12.22 -15.35 -2.96
CA LEU A 240 13.57 -14.90 -2.64
C LEU A 240 13.87 -15.00 -1.13
N LEU A 241 12.97 -14.48 -0.29
CA LEU A 241 13.16 -14.49 1.16
C LEU A 241 12.95 -15.86 1.79
N ASP A 242 12.14 -16.74 1.20
CA ASP A 242 12.02 -18.13 1.63
C ASP A 242 13.35 -18.89 1.45
N ARG A 243 14.09 -18.61 0.37
CA ARG A 243 15.39 -19.22 0.10
C ARG A 243 16.51 -18.60 0.92
N GLU A 244 16.48 -17.29 1.12
CA GLU A 244 17.61 -16.52 1.66
C GLU A 244 17.20 -15.55 2.79
N PRO A 245 16.53 -16.03 3.87
CA PRO A 245 15.89 -15.16 4.87
C PRO A 245 16.87 -14.31 5.70
N GLN A 246 18.13 -14.71 5.77
CA GLN A 246 19.18 -14.01 6.52
C GLN A 246 20.16 -13.25 5.63
N ARG A 247 19.91 -13.18 4.31
CA ARG A 247 20.82 -12.50 3.39
C ARG A 247 20.70 -10.98 3.46
N PHE A 248 19.52 -10.46 3.81
CA PHE A 248 19.21 -9.04 3.73
C PHE A 248 18.58 -8.54 5.02
N ARG A 249 18.91 -7.30 5.40
CA ARG A 249 18.39 -6.68 6.62
C ARG A 249 17.25 -5.72 6.30
N LEU A 250 16.01 -6.09 6.64
CA LEU A 250 14.79 -5.36 6.27
C LEU A 250 13.99 -4.94 7.50
N ALA A 251 13.52 -3.70 7.54
CA ALA A 251 12.58 -3.23 8.55
C ALA A 251 11.18 -3.10 7.93
N LEU A 252 10.24 -3.93 8.37
CA LEU A 252 8.87 -3.92 7.85
C LEU A 252 7.90 -3.42 8.90
N LEU A 253 6.92 -2.63 8.49
CA LEU A 253 5.82 -2.18 9.34
C LEU A 253 4.53 -2.87 8.92
N CYS A 254 3.66 -3.18 9.87
CA CYS A 254 2.35 -3.73 9.56
C CYS A 254 1.49 -2.67 8.86
N ALA A 255 1.01 -2.96 7.65
CA ALA A 255 0.17 -2.04 6.90
C ALA A 255 -1.15 -1.78 7.65
N GLU A 256 -1.76 -2.81 8.24
CA GLU A 256 -3.02 -2.71 9.00
C GLU A 256 -2.91 -1.92 10.31
N ASP A 257 -1.71 -1.60 10.78
CA ASP A 257 -1.53 -0.73 11.94
C ASP A 257 -1.17 0.72 11.53
N SER A 258 -0.91 0.95 10.23
CA SER A 258 -0.54 2.26 9.69
C SER A 258 -1.33 2.57 8.40
N ALA A 259 -0.76 2.31 7.22
CA ALA A 259 -1.33 2.69 5.91
C ALA A 259 -2.77 2.24 5.65
N TYR A 260 -3.13 1.10 6.22
CA TYR A 260 -4.45 0.47 6.16
C TYR A 260 -5.15 0.41 7.53
N ALA A 261 -4.71 1.18 8.53
CA ALA A 261 -5.31 1.19 9.87
C ALA A 261 -6.81 1.50 9.86
N LEU A 262 -7.21 2.51 9.09
CA LEU A 262 -8.63 2.83 8.92
C LEU A 262 -9.36 1.75 8.11
N HIS A 263 -8.71 1.12 7.14
CA HIS A 263 -9.30 0.01 6.39
C HIS A 263 -9.58 -1.17 7.31
N ALA A 264 -8.61 -1.59 8.11
CA ALA A 264 -8.74 -2.69 9.07
C ALA A 264 -9.85 -2.40 10.09
N ALA A 265 -9.86 -1.22 10.70
CA ALA A 265 -10.88 -0.80 11.65
C ALA A 265 -12.31 -0.76 11.06
N LEU A 266 -12.42 -0.54 9.75
CA LEU A 266 -13.69 -0.45 9.02
C LEU A 266 -14.06 -1.76 8.28
N GLY A 267 -13.34 -2.85 8.53
CA GLY A 267 -13.59 -4.14 7.88
C GLY A 267 -13.43 -4.07 6.36
N TRP A 268 -12.49 -3.25 5.87
CA TRP A 268 -12.13 -3.07 4.47
C TRP A 268 -13.25 -2.54 3.57
N ARG A 269 -14.29 -1.96 4.16
CA ARG A 269 -15.47 -1.43 3.45
C ARG A 269 -15.20 -0.04 2.88
N LYS A 270 -14.96 0.04 1.57
CA LYS A 270 -14.68 1.29 0.82
C LYS A 270 -15.62 2.48 1.11
N ARG A 271 -16.93 2.25 1.24
CA ARG A 271 -17.92 3.31 1.56
C ARG A 271 -17.80 3.80 3.00
N HIS A 272 -17.43 2.92 3.93
CA HIS A 272 -17.20 3.30 5.32
C HIS A 272 -15.91 4.11 5.43
N LEU A 273 -14.87 3.72 4.70
CA LEU A 273 -13.64 4.51 4.60
C LEU A 273 -13.93 5.91 4.07
N TYR A 274 -14.67 6.04 2.97
CA TYR A 274 -15.11 7.34 2.47
C TYR A 274 -15.87 8.16 3.53
N ALA A 275 -16.86 7.55 4.20
CA ALA A 275 -17.61 8.23 5.26
C ALA A 275 -16.71 8.67 6.42
N ARG A 276 -15.72 7.85 6.80
CA ARG A 276 -14.75 8.19 7.84
C ARG A 276 -13.88 9.37 7.45
N LEU A 277 -13.38 9.36 6.22
CA LEU A 277 -12.42 10.35 5.74
C LEU A 277 -13.08 11.69 5.41
N ALA A 278 -14.28 11.69 4.83
CA ALA A 278 -14.90 12.87 4.24
C ALA A 278 -16.15 13.39 4.97
N LEU A 279 -16.90 12.53 5.67
CA LEU A 279 -18.25 12.85 6.15
C LEU A 279 -18.37 12.89 7.69
N THR A 280 -17.29 12.63 8.40
CA THR A 280 -17.25 12.64 9.87
C THR A 280 -16.05 13.47 10.35
N PRO A 281 -16.07 14.00 11.59
CA PRO A 281 -14.93 14.74 12.13
C PRO A 281 -13.66 13.90 12.10
N CYS A 282 -12.50 14.52 11.85
CA CYS A 282 -11.21 13.84 11.78
C CYS A 282 -10.99 12.92 12.99
N PRO A 283 -10.52 11.66 12.81
CA PRO A 283 -10.18 10.80 13.94
C PRO A 283 -9.15 11.46 14.84
N ALA A 284 -9.25 11.18 16.14
CA ALA A 284 -8.26 11.63 17.11
C ALA A 284 -6.84 11.14 16.79
N ARG A 285 -6.73 10.02 16.06
CA ARG A 285 -5.46 9.49 15.53
C ARG A 285 -5.58 9.11 14.08
N LEU A 286 -4.81 9.80 13.24
CA LEU A 286 -4.54 9.40 11.86
C LEU A 286 -3.27 8.51 11.83
N PRO A 287 -3.20 7.53 10.92
CA PRO A 287 -1.94 6.85 10.64
C PRO A 287 -0.98 7.79 9.91
N ALA A 288 0.31 7.43 9.87
CA ALA A 288 1.35 8.25 9.23
C ALA A 288 1.03 8.56 7.75
N LEU A 289 0.40 7.61 7.06
CA LEU A 289 -0.14 7.74 5.72
C LEU A 289 -1.39 6.87 5.55
N ILE A 290 -2.17 7.11 4.51
CA ILE A 290 -3.37 6.35 4.16
C ILE A 290 -3.24 5.93 2.69
N LYS A 291 -3.19 4.63 2.43
CA LYS A 291 -3.17 4.10 1.06
C LYS A 291 -4.59 3.92 0.54
N LEU A 292 -4.92 4.58 -0.57
CA LEU A 292 -6.21 4.41 -1.25
C LEU A 292 -6.09 3.31 -2.30
N ARG A 293 -6.83 2.21 -2.15
CA ARG A 293 -6.88 1.15 -3.18
C ARG A 293 -7.75 1.58 -4.34
N GLY A 294 -7.65 0.91 -5.49
CA GLY A 294 -8.47 1.22 -6.67
C GLY A 294 -9.97 1.38 -6.39
N PRO A 295 -10.63 0.47 -5.64
CA PRO A 295 -12.03 0.63 -5.23
C PRO A 295 -12.28 1.80 -4.27
N ASP A 296 -11.32 2.15 -3.40
CA ASP A 296 -11.45 3.26 -2.46
C ASP A 296 -11.41 4.60 -3.23
N ARG A 297 -10.46 4.75 -4.16
CA ARG A 297 -10.35 5.94 -5.03
C ARG A 297 -11.65 6.22 -5.78
N ARG A 298 -12.22 5.20 -6.43
CA ARG A 298 -13.49 5.34 -7.18
C ARG A 298 -14.62 5.86 -6.31
N VAL A 299 -14.71 5.41 -5.06
CA VAL A 299 -15.76 5.89 -4.13
C VAL A 299 -15.46 7.32 -3.68
N LEU A 300 -14.20 7.66 -3.40
CA LEU A 300 -13.80 9.02 -3.04
C LEU A 300 -14.08 10.00 -4.19
N GLU A 301 -13.66 9.69 -5.42
CA GLU A 301 -13.87 10.53 -6.60
C GLU A 301 -15.36 10.78 -6.85
N GLN A 302 -16.18 9.72 -6.81
CA GLN A 302 -17.63 9.85 -6.94
C GLN A 302 -18.26 10.65 -5.80
N GLY A 303 -17.73 10.51 -4.58
CA GLY A 303 -18.20 11.22 -3.41
C GLY A 303 -17.93 12.72 -3.47
N LEU A 304 -16.68 13.08 -3.78
CA LEU A 304 -16.21 14.45 -3.92
C LEU A 304 -16.93 15.22 -5.03
N ALA A 305 -17.31 14.54 -6.12
CA ALA A 305 -18.10 15.15 -7.19
C ALA A 305 -19.56 15.45 -6.80
N ARG A 306 -20.09 14.83 -5.74
CA ARG A 306 -21.53 14.89 -5.39
C ARG A 306 -21.83 15.70 -4.14
N ARG A 307 -20.91 15.75 -3.19
CA ARG A 307 -21.16 16.33 -1.87
C ARG A 307 -19.93 17.07 -1.37
N PRO A 308 -20.10 18.22 -0.70
CA PRO A 308 -19.00 18.85 0.01
C PRO A 308 -18.50 17.91 1.11
N VAL A 309 -17.19 17.93 1.33
CA VAL A 309 -16.57 17.27 2.48
C VAL A 309 -16.91 18.05 3.75
N LEU A 310 -17.02 17.36 4.88
CA LEU A 310 -17.17 18.03 6.17
C LEU A 310 -15.86 18.81 6.46
N PRO A 311 -15.91 20.12 6.79
CA PRO A 311 -14.70 20.92 7.00
C PRO A 311 -13.78 20.42 8.11
N SER A 312 -14.34 19.75 9.12
CA SER A 312 -13.58 19.13 10.21
C SER A 312 -13.10 17.71 9.91
N SER A 313 -13.32 17.19 8.70
CA SER A 313 -12.95 15.82 8.33
C SER A 313 -11.46 15.65 8.07
N ALA A 314 -10.99 14.39 8.06
CA ALA A 314 -9.61 14.07 7.72
C ALA A 314 -9.27 14.54 6.29
N LEU A 315 -10.18 14.34 5.34
CA LEU A 315 -9.95 14.69 3.95
C LEU A 315 -9.77 16.19 3.76
N ALA A 316 -10.57 17.00 4.44
CA ALA A 316 -10.44 18.45 4.45
C ALA A 316 -9.13 18.95 5.08
N GLN A 317 -8.58 18.24 6.07
CA GLN A 317 -7.29 18.56 6.68
C GLN A 317 -6.09 18.12 5.82
N LEU A 318 -6.21 16.97 5.15
CA LEU A 318 -5.11 16.36 4.41
C LEU A 318 -4.97 16.90 2.99
N MET A 319 -6.09 17.11 2.29
CA MET A 319 -6.05 17.65 0.93
C MET A 319 -5.90 19.17 0.96
N PRO A 320 -5.03 19.74 0.11
CA PRO A 320 -5.00 21.19 -0.04
C PRO A 320 -6.37 21.67 -0.54
N ALA A 321 -6.78 22.87 -0.12
CA ALA A 321 -7.91 23.53 -0.76
C ALA A 321 -7.64 23.59 -2.27
N SER A 322 -8.64 23.26 -3.09
CA SER A 322 -8.53 23.47 -4.53
C SER A 322 -8.07 24.91 -4.76
N PRO A 323 -7.05 25.16 -5.60
CA PRO A 323 -6.73 26.53 -5.97
C PRO A 323 -8.00 27.20 -6.52
N PRO A 324 -8.22 28.49 -6.22
CA PRO A 324 -9.41 29.22 -6.65
C PRO A 324 -9.57 29.24 -8.17
#